data_AF-A0A1S3N1S4-F1
#
_entry.id   AF-A0A1S3N1S4-F1
#
_cell.length_a   1.000
_cell.length_b   1.000
_cell.length_c   1.000
_cell.angle_alpha   90.00
_cell.angle_beta   90.00
_cell.angle_gamma   90.00
#
_symmetry.space_group_name_H-M   'P 1'
#
loop_
_entity.id
_entity.type
_entity.pdbx_description
1 polymer ?
#
loop_
_entity_poly.entity_id
_entity_poly.type
_entity_poly.pdbx_seq_one_letter_code
_entity_poly.pdbx_strand_id
1 'polypeptide(L)'
;MLTNWFTFLLYKFLKECAGEPLFSLFCAIKQQMEKGPIDSITGEARYSLSEDKLIRQQIDYKMLVVNCIHPDNEKSPEIQVKVLNCDSISQVKEKILDAIYKNVPHSHRQKASDMDLEWRQGRGQRTILMDEDLSTKIESDWKRLNMLAHYQVPDNSVMALVPKQVTAYNSVNNSTVSRTSASKYENMIKYTGSPDSLRSRTPMITPDLESGVKVWHLVKNHEHGDQKEGDRGSKMVSEIYLTRLLATKGTLQKFVDDL
;
A
#
# COMPACT_ATOMS: atom_id res chain seq x y z
N MET A 1 16.33 5.98 28.77
CA MET A 1 17.46 5.03 28.87
C MET A 1 17.00 3.58 29.10
N LEU A 2 16.00 3.33 29.95
CA LEU A 2 15.49 1.98 30.24
C LEU A 2 15.05 1.18 28.99
N THR A 3 14.28 1.79 28.08
CA THR A 3 13.84 1.13 26.82
C THR A 3 15.02 0.65 25.98
N ASN A 4 16.06 1.47 25.81
CA ASN A 4 17.26 1.10 25.07
C ASN A 4 17.97 -0.10 25.71
N TRP A 5 17.96 -0.16 27.04
CA TRP A 5 18.55 -1.25 27.80
C TRP A 5 17.79 -2.57 27.56
N PHE A 6 16.46 -2.55 27.61
CA PHE A 6 15.64 -3.70 27.24
C PHE A 6 15.86 -4.11 25.78
N THR A 7 15.96 -3.17 24.84
CA THR A 7 16.23 -3.48 23.43
C THR A 7 17.51 -4.29 23.25
N PHE A 8 18.61 -3.92 23.93
CA PHE A 8 19.86 -4.69 23.84
C PHE A 8 19.76 -6.06 24.51
N LEU A 9 19.17 -6.13 25.70
CA LEU A 9 19.10 -7.37 26.46
C LEU A 9 18.11 -8.39 25.90
N LEU A 10 17.01 -7.91 25.30
CA LEU A 10 15.97 -8.77 24.73
C LEU A 10 16.20 -9.11 23.26
N TYR A 11 17.26 -8.60 22.61
CA TYR A 11 17.54 -8.93 21.21
C TYR A 11 17.69 -10.44 20.98
N LYS A 12 18.40 -11.14 21.87
CA LYS A 12 18.58 -12.59 21.77
C LYS A 12 17.23 -13.32 21.92
N PHE A 13 16.40 -12.91 22.88
CA PHE A 13 15.06 -13.44 23.06
C PHE A 13 14.15 -13.19 21.85
N LEU A 14 14.24 -12.01 21.24
CA LEU A 14 13.51 -11.72 20.00
C LEU A 14 13.98 -12.63 18.87
N LYS A 15 15.29 -12.84 18.72
CA LYS A 15 15.83 -13.69 17.65
C LYS A 15 15.48 -15.17 17.83
N GLU A 16 15.47 -15.67 19.05
CA GLU A 16 15.35 -17.11 19.35
C GLU A 16 13.94 -17.56 19.70
N CYS A 17 13.07 -16.66 20.19
CA CYS A 17 11.74 -17.02 20.68
C CYS A 17 10.63 -16.17 20.04
N ALA A 18 10.66 -14.84 20.21
CA ALA A 18 9.50 -13.99 19.90
C ALA A 18 9.43 -13.50 18.43
N GLY A 19 10.51 -13.63 17.67
CA GLY A 19 10.60 -13.07 16.32
C GLY A 19 9.76 -13.81 15.29
N GLU A 20 9.73 -15.14 15.35
CA GLU A 20 8.91 -15.96 14.47
C GLU A 20 7.40 -15.75 14.67
N PRO A 21 6.83 -15.80 15.89
CA PRO A 21 5.40 -15.53 16.08
C PRO A 21 5.05 -14.08 15.73
N LEU A 22 5.93 -13.11 16.05
CA LEU A 22 5.72 -11.71 15.69
C LEU A 22 5.64 -11.52 14.16
N PHE A 23 6.57 -12.13 13.43
CA PHE A 23 6.57 -12.06 11.97
C PHE A 23 5.38 -12.83 11.36
N SER A 24 5.00 -13.95 11.95
CA SER A 24 3.84 -14.73 11.54
C SER A 24 2.54 -13.94 11.71
N LEU A 25 2.38 -13.22 12.83
CA LEU A 25 1.25 -12.31 13.04
C LEU A 25 1.24 -11.18 12.01
N PHE A 26 2.39 -10.56 11.72
CA PHE A 26 2.50 -9.56 10.65
C PHE A 26 2.03 -10.10 9.29
N CYS A 27 2.52 -11.28 8.90
CA CYS A 27 2.12 -11.93 7.65
C CYS A 27 0.62 -12.26 7.63
N ALA A 28 0.07 -12.77 8.73
CA ALA A 28 -1.34 -13.11 8.85
C ALA A 28 -2.23 -11.87 8.72
N ILE A 29 -1.87 -10.76 9.38
CA ILE A 29 -2.58 -9.47 9.26
C ILE A 29 -2.55 -9.00 7.81
N LYS A 30 -1.37 -8.94 7.19
CA LYS A 30 -1.20 -8.49 5.80
C LYS A 30 -2.07 -9.31 4.85
N GLN A 31 -1.96 -10.64 4.91
CA GLN A 31 -2.75 -11.54 4.07
C GLN A 31 -4.26 -11.40 4.32
N GLN A 32 -4.68 -11.21 5.57
CA GLN A 32 -6.10 -11.05 5.90
C GLN A 32 -6.66 -9.72 5.36
N MET A 33 -5.89 -8.64 5.44
CA MET A 33 -6.29 -7.34 4.89
C MET A 33 -6.42 -7.41 3.36
N GLU A 34 -5.44 -8.01 2.68
CA GLU A 34 -5.36 -8.08 1.21
C GLU A 34 -6.42 -8.99 0.55
N LYS A 35 -7.14 -9.81 1.33
CA LYS A 35 -8.29 -10.60 0.83
C LYS A 35 -9.48 -9.73 0.42
N GLY A 36 -9.52 -8.47 0.86
CA GLY A 36 -10.62 -7.55 0.60
C GLY A 36 -10.12 -6.19 0.10
N PRO A 37 -11.04 -5.31 -0.33
CA PRO A 37 -10.67 -3.98 -0.81
C PRO A 37 -9.95 -3.17 0.27
N ILE A 38 -8.91 -2.46 -0.15
CA ILE A 38 -8.15 -1.49 0.64
C ILE A 38 -8.12 -0.19 -0.17
N ASP A 39 -8.61 0.90 0.40
CA ASP A 39 -8.58 2.21 -0.24
C ASP A 39 -7.17 2.80 -0.17
N SER A 40 -6.62 3.16 -1.33
CA SER A 40 -5.20 3.56 -1.46
C SER A 40 -4.93 4.97 -0.95
N ILE A 41 -5.97 5.77 -0.73
CA ILE A 41 -5.85 7.17 -0.30
C ILE A 41 -6.05 7.28 1.21
N THR A 42 -7.08 6.64 1.74
CA THR A 42 -7.49 6.70 3.16
C THR A 42 -6.84 5.61 4.01
N GLY A 43 -6.41 4.51 3.40
CA GLY A 43 -5.94 3.30 4.09
C GLY A 43 -7.06 2.53 4.80
N GLU A 44 -8.33 2.83 4.51
CA GLU A 44 -9.46 2.05 5.01
C GLU A 44 -9.50 0.69 4.31
N ALA A 45 -9.86 -0.37 5.03
CA ALA A 45 -9.92 -1.73 4.51
C ALA A 45 -11.22 -2.45 4.89
N ARG A 46 -11.67 -3.38 4.05
CA ARG A 46 -12.85 -4.23 4.34
C ARG A 46 -12.64 -5.13 5.56
N TYR A 47 -11.42 -5.67 5.71
CA TYR A 47 -11.03 -6.59 6.78
C TYR A 47 -10.10 -5.93 7.81
N SER A 48 -10.32 -4.64 8.09
CA SER A 48 -9.60 -3.94 9.16
C SER A 48 -9.86 -4.58 10.54
N LEU A 49 -8.88 -4.48 11.45
CA LEU A 49 -9.06 -4.71 12.89
C LEU A 49 -9.45 -3.44 13.66
N SER A 50 -9.24 -2.27 13.06
CA SER A 50 -9.58 -0.97 13.62
C SER A 50 -10.91 -0.48 13.05
N GLU A 51 -11.81 -0.05 13.93
CA GLU A 51 -13.09 0.55 13.55
C GLU A 51 -12.91 1.81 12.70
N ASP A 52 -11.91 2.65 13.04
CA ASP A 52 -11.60 3.90 12.34
C ASP A 52 -11.06 3.68 10.93
N LYS A 53 -10.59 2.47 10.63
CA LYS A 53 -10.05 2.08 9.32
C LYS A 53 -10.94 1.09 8.59
N LEU A 54 -12.20 0.94 9.00
CA LEU A 54 -13.13 0.03 8.35
C LEU A 54 -13.86 0.74 7.21
N ILE A 55 -13.82 0.17 5.99
CA ILE A 55 -14.62 0.67 4.87
C ILE A 55 -16.11 0.50 5.20
N ARG A 56 -16.83 1.62 5.26
CA ARG A 56 -18.28 1.65 5.52
C ARG A 56 -19.12 1.65 4.25
N GLN A 57 -18.53 1.99 3.10
CA GLN A 57 -19.23 1.98 1.81
C GLN A 57 -19.37 0.56 1.26
N GLN A 58 -20.42 0.32 0.48
CA GLN A 58 -20.58 -0.94 -0.25
C GLN A 58 -19.68 -0.89 -1.49
N ILE A 59 -18.67 -1.76 -1.51
CA ILE A 59 -17.75 -1.92 -2.63
C ILE A 59 -17.96 -3.32 -3.20
N ASP A 60 -18.39 -3.38 -4.45
CA ASP A 60 -18.46 -4.62 -5.21
C ASP A 60 -17.08 -4.93 -5.78
N TYR A 61 -16.56 -6.12 -5.49
CA TYR A 61 -15.24 -6.54 -5.94
C TYR A 61 -15.25 -8.01 -6.33
N LYS A 62 -14.31 -8.37 -7.20
CA LYS A 62 -14.06 -9.73 -7.68
C LYS A 62 -12.58 -10.03 -7.52
N MET A 63 -12.28 -11.23 -7.04
CA MET A 63 -10.92 -11.74 -7.06
C MET A 63 -10.54 -12.13 -8.48
N LEU A 64 -9.36 -11.72 -8.91
CA LEU A 64 -8.73 -12.11 -10.17
C LEU A 64 -7.42 -12.82 -9.84
N VAL A 65 -6.99 -13.72 -10.71
CA VAL A 65 -5.66 -14.30 -10.76
C VAL A 65 -4.95 -13.70 -11.96
N VAL A 66 -3.82 -13.05 -11.74
CA VAL A 66 -2.94 -12.59 -12.84
C VAL A 66 -1.71 -13.47 -12.91
N ASN A 67 -1.24 -13.71 -14.13
CA ASN A 67 -0.06 -14.53 -14.40
C ASN A 67 1.14 -13.62 -14.64
N CYS A 68 2.07 -13.58 -13.69
CA CYS A 68 3.15 -12.60 -13.67
C CYS A 68 4.46 -13.17 -14.18
N ILE A 69 5.08 -12.47 -15.12
CA ILE A 69 6.40 -12.80 -15.65
C ILE A 69 7.47 -12.21 -14.73
N HIS A 70 8.47 -13.02 -14.38
CA HIS A 70 9.59 -12.55 -13.56
C HIS A 70 10.38 -11.46 -14.31
N PRO A 71 10.63 -10.27 -13.72
CA PRO A 71 11.26 -9.14 -14.39
C PRO A 71 12.66 -9.49 -14.91
N ASP A 72 13.43 -10.25 -14.13
CA ASP A 72 14.80 -10.63 -14.49
C ASP A 72 14.89 -11.84 -15.44
N ASN A 73 13.80 -12.59 -15.66
CA ASN A 73 13.83 -13.81 -16.45
C ASN A 73 12.47 -14.15 -17.07
N GLU A 74 12.23 -13.68 -18.30
CA GLU A 74 10.99 -13.95 -19.03
C GLU A 74 10.74 -15.44 -19.34
N LYS A 75 11.76 -16.29 -19.26
CA LYS A 75 11.63 -17.74 -19.51
C LYS A 75 11.22 -18.53 -18.27
N SER A 76 11.18 -17.88 -17.11
CA SER A 76 10.68 -18.51 -15.88
C SER A 76 9.18 -18.78 -15.99
N PRO A 77 8.66 -19.81 -15.29
CA PRO A 77 7.23 -20.04 -15.25
C PRO A 77 6.51 -18.82 -14.66
N GLU A 78 5.35 -18.50 -15.23
CA GLU A 78 4.51 -17.41 -14.74
C GLU A 78 4.07 -17.67 -13.29
N ILE A 79 4.10 -16.61 -12.47
CA ILE A 79 3.74 -16.66 -11.06
C ILE A 79 2.30 -16.18 -10.92
N GLN A 80 1.43 -17.03 -10.39
CA GLN A 80 0.03 -16.66 -10.15
C GLN A 80 -0.09 -15.75 -8.92
N VAL A 81 -0.69 -14.59 -9.11
CA VAL A 81 -0.91 -13.60 -8.06
C VAL A 81 -2.40 -13.30 -7.95
N LYS A 82 -2.96 -13.43 -6.75
CA LYS A 82 -4.35 -13.07 -6.45
C LYS A 82 -4.45 -11.58 -6.19
N VAL A 83 -5.30 -10.91 -6.96
CA VAL A 83 -5.57 -9.47 -6.87
C VAL A 83 -7.07 -9.25 -6.88
N LEU A 84 -7.51 -8.03 -6.59
CA LEU A 84 -8.91 -7.64 -6.71
C LEU A 84 -9.07 -6.72 -7.91
N ASN A 85 -10.19 -6.82 -8.61
CA ASN A 85 -10.50 -5.91 -9.72
C ASN A 85 -10.54 -4.42 -9.28
N CYS A 86 -10.76 -4.16 -8.00
CA CYS A 86 -10.76 -2.84 -7.38
C CYS A 86 -9.42 -2.47 -6.74
N ASP A 87 -8.35 -3.22 -6.95
CA ASP A 87 -7.01 -2.78 -6.53
C ASP A 87 -6.54 -1.66 -7.48
N SER A 88 -5.90 -0.63 -6.92
CA SER A 88 -5.19 0.37 -7.72
C SER A 88 -3.97 -0.27 -8.39
N ILE A 89 -3.44 0.35 -9.45
CA ILE A 89 -2.29 -0.21 -10.18
C ILE A 89 -1.06 -0.35 -9.28
N SER A 90 -0.79 0.60 -8.37
CA SER A 90 0.29 0.46 -7.39
C SER A 90 0.08 -0.72 -6.44
N GLN A 91 -1.13 -0.95 -5.94
CA GLN A 91 -1.43 -2.12 -5.09
C GLN A 91 -1.20 -3.44 -5.83
N VAL A 92 -1.56 -3.51 -7.11
CA VAL A 92 -1.28 -4.68 -7.95
C VAL A 92 0.23 -4.89 -8.09
N LYS A 93 1.00 -3.85 -8.36
CA LYS A 93 2.47 -3.95 -8.44
C LYS A 93 3.08 -4.45 -7.13
N GLU A 94 2.62 -3.95 -5.99
CA GLU A 94 3.07 -4.41 -4.67
C GLU A 94 2.79 -5.90 -4.45
N LYS A 95 1.56 -6.35 -4.73
CA LYS A 95 1.18 -7.77 -4.62
C LYS A 95 2.02 -8.67 -5.53
N ILE A 96 2.33 -8.22 -6.74
CA ILE A 96 3.21 -8.94 -7.67
C ILE A 96 4.63 -9.01 -7.13
N LEU A 97 5.19 -7.89 -6.65
CA LEU A 97 6.53 -7.85 -6.06
C LEU A 97 6.63 -8.74 -4.81
N ASP A 98 5.60 -8.79 -3.98
CA ASP A 98 5.57 -9.69 -2.82
C ASP A 98 5.58 -11.16 -3.23
N ALA A 99 4.87 -11.52 -4.29
CA ALA A 99 4.84 -12.90 -4.80
C ALA A 99 6.18 -13.31 -5.43
N ILE A 100 6.75 -12.44 -6.28
CA ILE A 100 8.03 -12.68 -6.96
C ILE A 100 9.18 -12.75 -5.95
N TYR A 101 9.23 -11.80 -5.02
CA TYR A 101 10.35 -11.63 -4.09
C TYR A 101 10.05 -12.12 -2.67
N LYS A 102 9.15 -13.11 -2.51
CA LYS A 102 8.68 -13.62 -1.20
C LYS A 102 9.79 -13.98 -0.21
N ASN A 103 10.93 -14.47 -0.72
CA ASN A 103 12.09 -14.91 0.07
C ASN A 103 13.25 -13.90 0.11
N VAL A 104 13.04 -12.69 -0.43
CA VAL A 104 14.04 -11.63 -0.45
C VAL A 104 13.67 -10.57 0.60
N PRO A 105 14.63 -10.06 1.42
CA PRO A 105 14.33 -8.98 2.36
C PRO A 105 13.80 -7.74 1.65
N HIS A 106 12.81 -7.06 2.23
CA HIS A 106 12.13 -5.92 1.60
C HIS A 106 13.08 -4.84 1.07
N SER A 107 14.19 -4.56 1.78
CA SER A 107 15.19 -3.55 1.39
C SER A 107 15.96 -3.88 0.11
N HIS A 108 15.99 -5.14 -0.32
CA HIS A 108 16.68 -5.59 -1.54
C HIS A 108 15.72 -5.80 -2.72
N ARG A 109 14.43 -5.54 -2.54
CA ARG A 109 13.42 -5.67 -3.59
C ARG A 109 13.36 -4.40 -4.43
N GLN A 110 12.96 -4.53 -5.69
CA GLN A 110 12.56 -3.40 -6.52
C GLN A 110 11.32 -2.72 -5.90
N LYS A 111 11.22 -1.39 -6.01
CA LYS A 111 10.07 -0.64 -5.51
C LYS A 111 8.99 -0.54 -6.58
N ALA A 112 7.72 -0.61 -6.18
CA ALA A 112 6.60 -0.41 -7.08
C ALA A 112 6.64 0.94 -7.81
N SER A 113 7.19 1.99 -7.17
CA SER A 113 7.36 3.32 -7.76
C SER A 113 8.24 3.33 -9.00
N ASP A 114 9.20 2.41 -9.07
CA ASP A 114 10.27 2.37 -10.07
C ASP A 114 9.95 1.40 -11.22
N MET A 115 8.79 0.75 -11.14
CA MET A 115 8.32 -0.24 -12.11
C MET A 115 7.00 0.21 -12.76
N ASP A 116 6.85 -0.11 -14.03
CA ASP A 116 5.61 -0.04 -14.78
C ASP A 116 4.96 -1.42 -14.86
N LEU A 117 3.62 -1.45 -14.80
CA LEU A 117 2.84 -2.67 -14.97
C LEU A 117 2.44 -2.80 -16.45
N GLU A 118 3.00 -3.78 -17.15
CA GLU A 118 2.69 -4.09 -18.54
C GLU A 118 1.68 -5.24 -18.60
N TRP A 119 0.51 -4.97 -19.18
CA TRP A 119 -0.49 -5.98 -19.52
C TRP A 119 -0.25 -6.54 -20.93
N ARG A 120 -0.05 -7.85 -21.03
CA ARG A 120 0.21 -8.57 -22.29
C ARG A 120 -1.07 -9.28 -22.75
N GLN A 121 -1.81 -8.64 -23.66
CA GLN A 121 -3.16 -9.06 -24.11
C GLN A 121 -3.16 -10.23 -25.11
N GLY A 122 -1.99 -10.84 -25.38
CA GLY A 122 -1.81 -11.76 -26.49
C GLY A 122 -1.68 -11.03 -27.84
N ARG A 123 -1.32 -11.78 -28.90
CA ARG A 123 -1.12 -11.25 -30.28
C ARG A 123 -0.08 -10.12 -30.38
N GLY A 124 0.83 -10.03 -29.43
CA GLY A 124 1.87 -8.99 -29.39
C GLY A 124 1.40 -7.63 -28.85
N GLN A 125 0.13 -7.49 -28.46
CA GLN A 125 -0.39 -6.25 -27.87
C GLN A 125 0.06 -6.11 -26.41
N ARG A 126 0.63 -4.94 -26.09
CA ARG A 126 1.13 -4.60 -24.76
C ARG A 126 0.58 -3.24 -24.35
N THR A 127 0.18 -3.10 -23.09
CA THR A 127 -0.37 -1.84 -22.56
C THR A 127 0.22 -1.59 -21.18
N ILE A 128 0.79 -0.40 -20.97
CA ILE A 128 1.23 0.02 -19.64
C ILE A 128 0.03 0.55 -18.88
N LEU A 129 -0.20 -0.02 -17.69
CA LEU A 129 -1.23 0.40 -16.76
C LEU A 129 -0.60 1.34 -15.72
N MET A 130 -1.30 2.40 -15.35
CA MET A 130 -0.82 3.40 -14.39
C MET A 130 -1.96 3.81 -13.46
N ASP A 131 -1.65 4.26 -12.24
CA ASP A 131 -2.68 4.80 -11.34
C ASP A 131 -3.35 6.05 -11.93
N GLU A 132 -2.61 6.81 -12.74
CA GLU A 132 -3.12 7.95 -13.51
C GLU A 132 -2.55 7.93 -14.94
N ASP A 133 -3.42 8.11 -15.93
CA ASP A 133 -3.07 8.24 -17.34
C ASP A 133 -4.14 9.07 -18.09
N LEU A 134 -4.01 9.16 -19.42
CA LEU A 134 -4.95 9.90 -20.27
C LEU A 134 -6.39 9.35 -20.24
N SER A 135 -6.59 8.13 -19.76
CA SER A 135 -7.91 7.50 -19.63
C SER A 135 -8.53 7.71 -18.24
N THR A 136 -7.79 8.29 -17.30
CA THR A 136 -8.25 8.50 -15.92
C THR A 136 -9.53 9.33 -15.87
N LYS A 137 -10.53 8.79 -15.15
CA LYS A 137 -11.84 9.43 -15.02
C LYS A 137 -11.76 10.59 -14.03
N ILE A 138 -12.18 11.76 -14.50
CA ILE A 138 -12.37 12.96 -13.70
C ILE A 138 -13.85 13.30 -13.72
N GLU A 139 -14.45 13.36 -12.54
CA GLU A 139 -15.86 13.72 -12.32
C GLU A 139 -15.90 14.96 -11.43
N SER A 140 -16.30 16.11 -11.99
CA SER A 140 -16.21 17.41 -11.32
C SER A 140 -14.77 17.65 -10.85
N ASP A 141 -14.54 17.94 -9.56
CA ASP A 141 -13.21 18.16 -8.98
C ASP A 141 -12.58 16.88 -8.43
N TRP A 142 -13.08 15.70 -8.80
CA TRP A 142 -12.58 14.42 -8.29
C TRP A 142 -11.97 13.55 -9.39
N LYS A 143 -10.69 13.21 -9.22
CA LYS A 143 -9.95 12.25 -10.04
C LYS A 143 -9.93 10.89 -9.36
N ARG A 144 -10.40 9.85 -10.04
CA ARG A 144 -10.37 8.48 -9.50
C ARG A 144 -9.09 7.77 -9.90
N LEU A 145 -8.36 7.18 -8.97
CA LEU A 145 -7.24 6.28 -9.30
C LEU A 145 -7.73 5.14 -10.19
N ASN A 146 -6.95 4.84 -11.23
CA ASN A 146 -7.22 3.72 -12.11
C ASN A 146 -7.02 2.40 -11.35
N MET A 147 -7.92 1.44 -11.61
CA MET A 147 -7.91 0.09 -11.05
C MET A 147 -7.86 -0.94 -12.18
N LEU A 148 -7.69 -2.22 -11.87
CA LEU A 148 -7.81 -3.28 -12.91
C LEU A 148 -9.18 -3.26 -13.62
N ALA A 149 -10.25 -2.97 -12.88
CA ALA A 149 -11.60 -2.84 -13.44
C ALA A 149 -11.74 -1.67 -14.42
N HIS A 150 -10.95 -0.59 -14.26
CA HIS A 150 -10.96 0.54 -15.19
C HIS A 150 -10.51 0.13 -16.58
N TYR A 151 -9.44 -0.66 -16.63
CA TYR A 151 -8.90 -1.23 -17.87
C TYR A 151 -9.62 -2.50 -18.33
N GLN A 152 -10.64 -2.94 -17.61
CA GLN A 152 -11.39 -4.18 -17.89
C GLN A 152 -10.49 -5.41 -18.00
N VAL A 153 -9.46 -5.49 -17.15
CA VAL A 153 -8.52 -6.61 -17.14
C VAL A 153 -9.27 -7.92 -16.84
N PRO A 154 -9.23 -8.93 -17.73
CA PRO A 154 -9.87 -10.21 -17.50
C PRO A 154 -9.05 -11.07 -16.53
N ASP A 155 -9.72 -12.06 -15.94
CA ASP A 155 -9.08 -13.09 -15.12
C ASP A 155 -8.05 -13.88 -15.95
N ASN A 156 -6.98 -14.35 -15.30
CA ASN A 156 -5.82 -15.03 -15.91
C ASN A 156 -5.03 -14.19 -16.91
N SER A 157 -5.13 -12.86 -16.84
CA SER A 157 -4.31 -11.95 -17.66
C SER A 157 -2.82 -12.08 -17.37
N VAL A 158 -2.01 -12.04 -18.42
CA VAL A 158 -0.55 -12.04 -18.31
C VAL A 158 -0.04 -10.63 -18.06
N MET A 159 0.78 -10.46 -17.02
CA MET A 159 1.34 -9.20 -16.56
C MET A 159 2.86 -9.28 -16.45
N ALA A 160 3.56 -8.19 -16.72
CA ALA A 160 4.99 -8.07 -16.48
C ALA A 160 5.30 -6.76 -15.75
N LEU A 161 6.24 -6.82 -14.81
CA LEU A 161 6.83 -5.61 -14.24
C LEU A 161 8.04 -5.24 -15.08
N VAL A 162 8.05 -4.04 -15.64
CA VAL A 162 9.17 -3.52 -16.43
C VAL A 162 9.76 -2.28 -15.75
N PRO A 163 11.09 -2.12 -15.69
CA PRO A 163 11.68 -0.91 -15.13
C PRO A 163 11.16 0.33 -15.87
N LYS A 164 10.78 1.36 -15.11
CA LYS A 164 10.38 2.63 -15.70
C LYS A 164 11.53 3.20 -16.51
N GLN A 165 11.27 3.47 -17.79
CA GLN A 165 12.21 4.24 -18.60
C GLN A 165 12.11 5.69 -18.14
N VAL A 166 13.12 6.18 -17.41
CA VAL A 166 13.24 7.61 -17.13
C VAL A 166 13.57 8.29 -18.45
N THR A 167 12.55 8.78 -19.15
CA THR A 167 12.76 9.64 -20.32
C THR A 167 13.60 10.84 -19.87
N ALA A 168 14.80 10.96 -20.43
CA ALA A 168 15.82 11.97 -20.10
C ALA A 168 15.44 13.41 -20.50
N TYR A 169 14.16 13.79 -20.39
CA TYR A 169 13.69 15.16 -20.62
C TYR A 169 13.75 16.04 -19.36
N ASN A 170 14.12 15.48 -18.20
CA ASN A 170 14.35 16.24 -16.96
C ASN A 170 15.84 16.38 -16.58
N SER A 171 16.78 16.06 -17.49
CA SER A 171 18.23 16.14 -17.22
C SER A 171 18.93 17.42 -17.67
N VAL A 172 18.19 18.48 -18.03
CA VAL A 172 18.77 19.80 -18.29
C VAL A 172 18.39 20.72 -17.13
N ASN A 173 19.10 20.60 -16.00
CA ASN A 173 19.35 21.68 -15.02
C ASN A 173 20.02 21.14 -13.75
N ASN A 174 21.17 20.49 -13.89
CA ASN A 174 22.18 20.51 -12.82
C ASN A 174 23.56 20.23 -13.43
N SER A 175 24.09 21.24 -14.11
CA SER A 175 25.53 21.35 -14.32
C SER A 175 26.16 22.00 -13.08
N THR A 176 27.33 21.47 -12.69
CA THR A 176 28.23 21.88 -11.59
C THR A 176 27.77 21.36 -10.21
N VAL A 177 28.52 20.55 -9.45
CA VAL A 177 29.96 20.48 -9.21
C VAL A 177 30.36 19.05 -8.79
N SER A 178 31.34 18.46 -9.47
CA SER A 178 32.11 17.32 -8.97
C SER A 178 33.04 17.78 -7.83
N ARG A 179 32.81 17.34 -6.58
CA ARG A 179 33.84 17.33 -5.52
C ARG A 179 33.60 16.20 -4.50
N THR A 180 34.45 15.17 -4.60
CA THR A 180 35.16 14.45 -3.53
C THR A 180 34.51 14.21 -2.16
N SER A 181 34.42 12.91 -1.81
CA SER A 181 34.63 12.23 -0.52
C SER A 181 34.76 13.03 0.79
N ALA A 182 34.04 12.51 1.82
CA ALA A 182 34.28 12.57 3.28
C ALA A 182 33.60 13.67 4.13
N SER A 183 32.65 13.24 4.99
CA SER A 183 32.41 13.66 6.39
C SER A 183 31.08 13.04 6.88
N LYS A 184 31.06 11.88 7.55
CA LYS A 184 31.18 11.68 9.02
C LYS A 184 30.98 12.94 9.89
N TYR A 185 29.87 12.90 10.64
CA TYR A 185 29.52 13.68 11.84
C TYR A 185 29.31 15.18 11.70
N GLU A 186 28.04 15.60 11.76
CA GLU A 186 27.46 16.77 12.47
C GLU A 186 26.00 16.88 11.99
N ASN A 187 24.94 16.98 12.80
CA ASN A 187 24.74 17.74 14.03
C ASN A 187 23.65 17.10 14.91
N MET A 188 23.94 16.97 16.20
CA MET A 188 22.94 16.88 17.27
C MET A 188 22.40 18.27 17.57
N ILE A 189 21.09 18.49 17.49
CA ILE A 189 20.42 19.47 18.35
C ILE A 189 19.27 18.78 19.08
N LYS A 190 19.40 18.82 20.41
CA LYS A 190 18.45 18.39 21.42
C LYS A 190 17.28 19.38 21.46
N TYR A 191 16.05 18.86 21.46
CA TYR A 191 14.93 19.52 22.14
C TYR A 191 14.35 18.53 23.16
N THR A 192 14.29 19.00 24.39
CA THR A 192 13.65 18.40 25.56
C THR A 192 12.17 18.79 25.55
N GLY A 193 11.26 17.82 25.65
CA GLY A 193 9.83 18.05 25.85
C GLY A 193 9.04 16.74 25.81
N SER A 194 8.16 16.53 26.80
CA SER A 194 7.34 15.32 27.01
C SER A 194 6.48 14.90 25.81
N PRO A 195 6.10 13.62 25.68
CA PRO A 195 5.20 13.17 24.62
C PRO A 195 3.74 13.23 25.09
N ASP A 196 3.03 14.28 24.71
CA ASP A 196 1.57 14.26 24.69
C ASP A 196 1.07 14.32 23.24
N SER A 197 0.37 13.25 22.85
CA SER A 197 -0.80 13.26 21.97
C SER A 197 -0.76 14.13 20.69
N LEU A 198 -0.59 13.48 19.53
CA LEU A 198 -1.54 13.43 18.41
C LEU A 198 -0.84 13.11 17.08
N ARG A 199 -1.32 12.02 16.46
CA ARG A 199 -1.39 11.80 15.01
C ARG A 199 -0.04 11.70 14.27
N SER A 200 0.34 10.44 14.09
CA SER A 200 1.02 9.95 12.89
C SER A 200 0.50 10.67 11.64
N ARG A 201 1.34 11.52 11.05
CA ARG A 201 1.25 11.88 9.63
C ARG A 201 2.48 11.29 8.96
N THR A 202 2.34 10.05 8.52
CA THR A 202 3.06 9.53 7.36
C THR A 202 2.81 10.49 6.19
N PRO A 203 3.77 10.73 5.27
CA PRO A 203 3.60 11.73 4.24
C PRO A 203 2.49 11.28 3.29
N MET A 204 1.34 11.96 3.39
CA MET A 204 0.26 11.88 2.43
C MET A 204 0.80 12.40 1.10
N ILE A 205 0.50 11.68 0.02
CA ILE A 205 0.62 12.21 -1.34
C ILE A 205 -0.10 13.56 -1.31
N THR A 206 0.67 14.63 -1.48
CA THR A 206 0.15 15.99 -1.54
C THR A 206 -0.86 16.03 -2.67
N PRO A 207 -2.12 16.47 -2.43
CA PRO A 207 -2.97 16.83 -3.56
C PRO A 207 -2.18 17.82 -4.40
N ASP A 208 -2.20 17.61 -5.71
CA ASP A 208 -1.63 18.55 -6.68
C ASP A 208 -2.38 19.89 -6.51
N LEU A 209 -1.86 20.73 -5.62
CA LEU A 209 -2.51 21.97 -5.18
C LEU A 209 -2.62 22.97 -6.34
N GLU A 210 -1.91 22.72 -7.45
CA GLU A 210 -1.94 23.52 -8.67
C GLU A 210 -3.18 23.27 -9.53
N SER A 211 -3.82 22.09 -9.47
CA SER A 211 -4.98 21.77 -10.32
C SER A 211 -6.34 21.86 -9.62
N GLY A 212 -6.37 21.91 -8.28
CA GLY A 212 -7.62 21.93 -7.50
C GLY A 212 -8.41 20.61 -7.51
N VAL A 213 -7.91 19.58 -8.19
CA VAL A 213 -8.56 18.27 -8.34
C VAL A 213 -8.18 17.36 -7.17
N LYS A 214 -9.18 16.84 -6.46
CA LYS A 214 -9.02 15.89 -5.35
C LYS A 214 -8.94 14.46 -5.88
N VAL A 215 -7.99 13.68 -5.36
CA VAL A 215 -7.82 12.27 -5.76
C VAL A 215 -8.56 11.34 -4.80
N TRP A 216 -9.21 10.30 -5.32
CA TRP A 216 -9.88 9.26 -4.54
C TRP A 216 -9.72 7.88 -5.18
N HIS A 217 -9.93 6.80 -4.40
CA HIS A 217 -9.85 5.42 -4.91
C HIS A 217 -11.22 4.70 -4.82
N LEU A 218 -11.59 4.27 -3.62
CA LEU A 218 -12.83 3.54 -3.33
C LEU A 218 -13.82 4.40 -2.57
N VAL A 219 -13.33 5.26 -1.68
CA VAL A 219 -14.15 6.07 -0.77
C VAL A 219 -13.97 7.55 -1.12
N LYS A 220 -15.06 8.19 -1.57
CA LYS A 220 -15.13 9.66 -1.57
C LYS A 220 -15.55 10.10 -0.17
N ASN A 221 -14.60 10.63 0.60
CA ASN A 221 -14.96 11.43 1.77
C ASN A 221 -15.51 12.75 1.23
N HIS A 222 -16.83 12.83 1.03
CA HIS A 222 -17.45 14.14 0.89
C HIS A 222 -17.02 14.95 2.10
N GLU A 223 -16.39 16.10 1.87
CA GLU A 223 -16.29 17.13 2.88
C GLU A 223 -17.72 17.42 3.32
N HIS A 224 -18.14 16.77 4.42
CA HIS A 224 -19.20 17.32 5.24
C HIS A 224 -18.65 18.64 5.74
N GLY A 225 -18.93 19.70 4.98
CA GLY A 225 -18.88 21.05 5.50
C GLY A 225 -19.65 21.05 6.83
N ASP A 226 -18.97 21.53 7.87
CA ASP A 226 -19.59 22.05 9.09
C ASP A 226 -20.65 21.18 9.79
N GLN A 227 -20.38 19.90 10.02
CA GLN A 227 -20.94 19.24 11.20
C GLN A 227 -19.95 19.38 12.35
N LYS A 228 -20.20 20.44 13.14
CA LYS A 228 -19.67 20.75 14.47
C LYS A 228 -19.07 19.52 15.16
N GLU A 229 -17.86 19.67 15.68
CA GLU A 229 -17.09 18.73 16.52
C GLU A 229 -17.79 18.22 17.81
N GLY A 230 -19.12 18.34 17.92
CA GLY A 230 -19.89 18.01 19.13
C GLY A 230 -20.71 16.72 19.10
N ASP A 231 -20.83 16.01 17.97
CA ASP A 231 -21.74 14.84 17.86
C ASP A 231 -21.05 13.54 17.39
N ARG A 232 -19.78 13.37 17.78
CA ARG A 232 -19.08 12.07 17.68
C ARG A 232 -19.36 11.16 18.89
N GLY A 233 -20.45 11.42 19.61
CA GLY A 233 -20.94 10.59 20.70
C GLY A 233 -21.82 9.47 20.16
N SER A 234 -21.29 8.24 20.12
CA SER A 234 -22.10 7.02 20.17
C SER A 234 -23.10 6.77 19.02
N LYS A 235 -22.70 6.96 17.77
CA LYS A 235 -23.41 6.26 16.67
C LYS A 235 -22.96 4.80 16.73
N MET A 236 -23.82 3.92 17.27
CA MET A 236 -23.56 2.49 17.33
C MET A 236 -23.02 2.00 15.99
N VAL A 237 -21.96 1.20 16.04
CA VAL A 237 -21.46 0.48 14.88
C VAL A 237 -22.59 -0.39 14.36
N SER A 238 -23.04 -0.16 13.13
CA SER A 238 -24.02 -1.05 12.49
C SER A 238 -23.53 -2.49 12.61
N GLU A 239 -24.43 -3.42 12.97
CA GLU A 239 -24.11 -4.82 13.28
C GLU A 239 -23.27 -5.50 12.19
N ILE A 240 -23.45 -5.09 10.94
CA ILE A 240 -22.67 -5.58 9.79
C ILE A 240 -21.17 -5.26 9.92
N TYR A 241 -20.81 -4.10 10.44
CA TYR A 241 -19.42 -3.67 10.60
C TYR A 241 -18.78 -4.34 11.82
N LEU A 242 -19.53 -4.49 12.91
CA LEU A 242 -19.08 -5.26 14.07
C LEU A 242 -18.79 -6.71 13.68
N THR A 243 -19.66 -7.33 12.89
CA THR A 243 -19.47 -8.70 12.38
C THR A 243 -18.17 -8.82 11.58
N ARG A 244 -17.84 -7.83 10.73
CA ARG A 244 -16.58 -7.81 9.97
C ARG A 244 -15.35 -7.72 10.89
N LEU A 245 -15.38 -6.83 11.88
CA LEU A 245 -14.30 -6.68 12.86
C LEU A 245 -14.08 -7.99 13.63
N LEU A 246 -15.17 -8.62 14.11
CA LEU A 246 -15.11 -9.88 14.84
C LEU A 246 -14.60 -11.03 13.96
N ALA A 247 -15.00 -11.09 12.69
CA ALA A 247 -14.50 -12.10 11.76
C ALA A 247 -12.98 -11.97 11.52
N THR A 248 -12.48 -10.75 11.32
CA THR A 248 -11.04 -10.49 11.20
C THR A 248 -10.30 -10.84 12.49
N LYS A 249 -10.82 -10.38 13.64
CA LYS A 249 -10.26 -10.71 14.97
C LYS A 249 -10.16 -12.23 15.15
N GLY A 250 -11.24 -12.95 14.92
CA GLY A 250 -11.28 -14.41 15.05
C GLY A 250 -10.30 -15.12 14.12
N THR A 251 -10.12 -14.63 12.89
CA THR A 251 -9.16 -15.19 11.93
C THR A 251 -7.71 -15.05 12.41
N LEU A 252 -7.40 -13.96 13.10
CA LEU A 252 -6.04 -13.64 13.56
C LEU A 252 -5.76 -14.11 14.99
N GLN A 253 -6.78 -14.56 15.72
CA GLN A 253 -6.71 -14.84 17.16
C GLN A 253 -5.57 -15.82 17.50
N LYS A 254 -5.42 -16.92 16.74
CA LYS A 254 -4.34 -17.88 16.98
C LYS A 254 -2.95 -17.25 16.94
N PHE A 255 -2.69 -16.37 15.96
CA PHE A 255 -1.38 -15.71 15.82
C PHE A 255 -1.13 -14.68 16.93
N VAL A 256 -2.19 -14.15 17.54
CA VAL A 256 -2.10 -13.26 18.70
C VAL A 256 -1.87 -14.08 19.97
N ASP A 257 -2.49 -15.24 20.10
CA ASP A 257 -2.30 -16.14 21.25
C ASP A 257 -0.91 -16.80 21.25
N ASP A 258 -0.36 -17.06 20.06
CA ASP A 258 0.98 -17.63 19.86
C ASP A 258 2.12 -16.61 20.11
N LEU A 259 1.83 -15.30 20.14
CA LEU A 259 2.80 -14.20 20.34
C LEU A 259 2.91 -13.79 21.81
#